data_AF-A0A7L3DRQ4-F1
#
_entry.id   AF-A0A7L3DRQ4-F1
#
_cell.length_a   1.000
_cell.length_b   1.000
_cell.length_c   1.000
_cell.angle_alpha   90.00
_cell.angle_beta   90.00
_cell.angle_gamma   90.00
#
_symmetry.space_group_name_H-M   'P 1'
#
loop_
_entity.id
_entity.type
_entity.pdbx_description
1 polymer ?
#
loop_
_entity_poly.entity_id
_entity_poly.type
_entity_poly.pdbx_seq_one_letter_code
_entity_poly.pdbx_strand_id
1 'polypeptide(L)'
;MDVINAALEAALATGTKEHWTPIVVNVAPATLTITHEQVGPAPHPRPGGAVRGGDTRPCPQTEAVLCECRVRFLSFMGVGRDVRSFAFIMASAPGTFRCHMVWCEPNAAGLSEALQAACMV
;
A
#
# COMPACT_ATOMS: atom_id res chain seq x y z
N MET A 1 1.84 -21.43 -5.55
CA MET A 1 0.57 -20.71 -5.86
C MET A 1 -0.46 -20.91 -4.75
N ASP A 2 -0.50 -22.09 -4.11
CA ASP A 2 -1.49 -22.42 -3.08
C ASP A 2 -1.37 -21.59 -1.80
N VAL A 3 -0.15 -21.21 -1.39
CA VAL A 3 0.08 -20.40 -0.18
C VAL A 3 -0.54 -18.99 -0.31
N ILE A 4 -0.40 -18.33 -1.47
CA ILE A 4 -1.02 -17.01 -1.69
C ILE A 4 -2.53 -17.14 -1.61
N ASN A 5 -3.11 -18.06 -2.38
CA ASN A 5 -4.56 -18.21 -2.42
C ASN A 5 -5.12 -18.61 -1.06
N ALA A 6 -4.46 -19.51 -0.33
CA ALA A 6 -4.86 -19.88 1.02
C ALA A 6 -4.77 -18.71 2.02
N ALA A 7 -3.69 -17.92 1.97
CA ALA A 7 -3.56 -16.74 2.82
C ALA A 7 -4.62 -15.69 2.50
N LEU A 8 -4.91 -15.51 1.21
CA LEU A 8 -5.88 -14.54 0.73
C LEU A 8 -7.32 -14.93 1.09
N GLU A 9 -7.68 -16.20 0.87
CA GLU A 9 -8.95 -16.79 1.34
C GLU A 9 -9.08 -16.69 2.86
N ALA A 10 -8.01 -17.00 3.62
CA ALA A 10 -8.03 -16.88 5.08
C ALA A 10 -8.20 -15.43 5.55
N ALA A 11 -7.57 -14.46 4.87
CA ALA A 11 -7.73 -13.04 5.18
C ALA A 11 -9.13 -12.52 4.83
N LEU A 12 -9.68 -12.95 3.70
CA LEU A 12 -11.05 -12.64 3.29
C LEU A 12 -12.09 -13.28 4.22
N ALA A 13 -11.81 -14.48 4.72
CA ALA A 13 -12.69 -15.19 5.65
C ALA A 13 -12.67 -14.60 7.07
N THR A 14 -11.56 -13.99 7.48
CA THR A 14 -11.38 -13.43 8.83
C THR A 14 -11.69 -11.93 8.91
N GLY A 15 -11.53 -11.18 7.82
CA GLY A 15 -11.79 -9.75 7.76
C GLY A 15 -13.10 -9.42 7.06
N THR A 16 -14.00 -8.70 7.73
CA THR A 16 -15.09 -8.05 7.00
C THR A 16 -14.49 -6.92 6.15
N LYS A 17 -14.83 -6.90 4.85
CA LYS A 17 -14.32 -5.94 3.85
C LYS A 17 -14.51 -4.47 4.29
N GLU A 18 -15.41 -4.24 5.23
CA GLU A 18 -15.78 -2.95 5.84
C GLU A 18 -14.65 -2.31 6.67
N HIS A 19 -13.67 -3.10 7.15
CA HIS A 19 -12.56 -2.60 7.97
C HIS A 19 -11.25 -2.40 7.18
N TRP A 20 -11.28 -2.56 5.86
CA TRP A 20 -10.07 -2.39 5.07
C TRP A 20 -9.69 -0.92 5.00
N THR A 21 -8.53 -0.60 5.57
CA THR A 21 -7.99 0.75 5.51
C THR A 21 -7.57 1.07 4.08
N PRO A 22 -8.01 2.22 3.54
CA PRO A 22 -7.57 2.64 2.23
C PRO A 22 -6.07 2.96 2.28
N ILE A 23 -5.34 2.40 1.32
CA ILE A 23 -3.89 2.51 1.22
C ILE A 23 -3.49 2.85 -0.21
N VAL A 24 -2.42 3.62 -0.34
CA VAL A 24 -1.79 3.92 -1.63
C VAL A 24 -0.51 3.09 -1.72
N VAL A 25 -0.35 2.38 -2.83
CA VAL A 25 0.86 1.59 -3.10
C VAL A 25 1.66 2.27 -4.20
N ASN A 26 2.83 2.78 -3.85
CA ASN A 26 3.76 3.38 -4.80
C ASN A 26 4.87 2.39 -5.15
N VAL A 27 5.05 2.12 -6.45
CA VAL A 27 6.08 1.20 -6.95
C VAL A 27 7.15 2.00 -7.69
N ALA A 28 8.37 1.95 -7.18
CA ALA A 28 9.57 2.51 -7.80
C ALA A 28 10.54 1.37 -8.17
N PRO A 29 11.56 1.62 -9.02
CA PRO A 29 12.38 0.57 -9.64
C PRO A 29 13.05 -0.44 -8.68
N ALA A 30 13.23 -0.09 -7.40
CA ALA A 30 13.77 -0.99 -6.39
C ALA A 30 13.04 -0.96 -5.03
N THR A 31 11.98 -0.14 -4.92
CA THR A 31 11.30 0.13 -3.66
C THR A 31 9.79 0.19 -3.87
N LEU A 32 9.06 -0.46 -2.99
CA LEU A 32 7.61 -0.45 -2.89
C LEU A 32 7.24 0.20 -1.56
N THR A 33 6.39 1.22 -1.62
CA THR A 33 5.95 1.94 -0.43
C THR A 33 4.45 1.86 -0.32
N ILE A 34 3.96 1.45 0.84
CA ILE A 34 2.54 1.48 1.19
C ILE A 34 2.33 2.64 2.15
N THR A 35 1.46 3.57 1.81
CA THR A 35 1.05 4.68 2.66
C THR A 35 -0.44 4.60 2.95
N HIS A 36 -0.89 5.15 4.09
CA HIS A 36 -2.32 5.34 4.31
C HIS A 36 -2.87 6.35 3.31
N GLU A 37 -4.04 6.07 2.73
CA GLU A 37 -4.79 7.07 2.01
C GLU A 37 -5.31 8.09 3.03
N GLN A 38 -4.56 9.18 3.19
CA GLN A 38 -4.96 10.28 4.03
C GLN A 38 -5.99 11.09 3.23
N VAL A 39 -7.27 10.83 3.46
CA VAL A 39 -8.35 11.78 3.10
C VAL A 39 -8.16 13.00 4.00
N GLY A 40 -7.19 13.85 3.66
CA GLY A 40 -6.99 15.11 4.35
C GLY A 40 -8.28 15.92 4.24
N PRO A 41 -8.87 16.40 5.35
CA PRO A 41 -9.95 17.36 5.22
C PRO A 41 -9.40 18.54 4.42
N ALA A 42 -10.11 18.90 3.35
CA ALA A 42 -9.78 20.06 2.53
C ALA A 42 -9.44 21.25 3.45
N PRO A 43 -8.44 22.08 3.13
CA PRO A 43 -8.21 23.30 3.87
C PRO A 43 -9.49 24.13 3.77
N HIS A 44 -10.24 24.17 4.87
CA HIS A 44 -11.37 25.06 5.03
C HIS A 44 -10.84 26.49 4.81
N PRO A 45 -11.37 27.27 3.85
CA PRO A 45 -11.05 28.67 3.79
C PRO A 45 -11.64 29.31 5.07
N ARG A 46 -10.79 29.65 6.04
CA ARG A 46 -11.25 30.44 7.19
C ARG A 46 -11.74 31.80 6.67
N PRO A 47 -13.02 32.18 6.86
CA PRO A 47 -13.46 33.51 6.50
C PRO A 47 -12.97 34.47 7.58
N GLY A 48 -12.01 35.33 7.22
CA GLY A 48 -11.59 36.46 8.06
C GLY A 48 -10.44 36.14 9.02
N GLY A 49 -9.26 36.64 8.71
CA GLY A 49 -8.11 36.65 9.62
C GLY A 49 -6.90 37.24 8.91
N ALA A 50 -6.62 38.51 9.17
CA ALA A 50 -5.51 39.25 8.59
C ALA A 50 -4.18 38.50 8.77
N VAL A 51 -3.51 38.21 7.65
CA VAL A 51 -2.16 37.63 7.63
C VAL A 51 -1.19 38.71 8.11
N ARG A 52 -0.74 38.62 9.36
CA ARG A 52 0.48 39.28 9.82
C ARG A 52 1.56 38.21 9.92
N GLY A 53 2.65 38.44 9.19
CA GLY A 53 3.72 37.48 8.96
C GLY A 53 4.28 36.86 10.23
N GLY A 54 4.51 35.56 10.15
CA GLY A 54 5.17 34.75 11.17
C GLY A 54 5.14 33.28 10.74
N ASP A 55 6.32 32.74 10.46
CA ASP A 55 6.63 31.30 10.52
C ASP A 55 5.52 30.35 10.01
N THR A 56 5.27 30.34 8.71
CA THR A 56 4.50 29.25 8.09
C THR A 56 5.38 28.01 8.06
N ARG A 57 5.61 27.37 9.21
CA ARG A 57 6.02 25.98 9.21
C ARG A 57 4.86 25.19 8.59
N PRO A 58 5.04 24.52 7.45
CA PRO A 58 4.04 23.57 7.01
C PRO A 58 3.95 22.51 8.12
N CYS A 59 2.75 22.34 8.70
CA CYS A 59 2.45 21.17 9.51
C CYS A 59 2.92 19.95 8.71
N PRO A 60 3.74 19.04 9.27
CA PRO A 60 4.25 17.93 8.49
C PRO A 60 3.03 17.12 8.04
N GLN A 61 2.75 17.16 6.75
CA GLN A 61 1.92 16.17 6.08
C GLN A 61 2.63 14.84 6.31
N THR A 62 2.35 14.20 7.43
CA THR A 62 2.83 12.86 7.72
C THR A 62 2.01 11.96 6.81
N GLU A 63 2.49 11.80 5.56
CA GLU A 63 2.28 10.57 4.82
C GLU A 63 2.80 9.45 5.74
N ALA A 64 1.90 8.86 6.51
CA ALA A 64 2.24 7.77 7.39
C ALA A 64 2.56 6.56 6.51
N VAL A 65 3.85 6.35 6.27
CA VAL A 65 4.36 5.17 5.58
C VAL A 65 4.08 3.95 6.47
N LEU A 66 3.23 3.06 5.96
CA LEU A 66 2.82 1.83 6.62
C LEU A 66 3.85 0.71 6.44
N CYS A 67 4.34 0.56 5.21
CA CYS A 67 5.47 -0.30 4.88
C CYS A 67 6.31 0.39 3.84
N GLU A 68 7.62 0.35 4.05
CA GLU A 68 8.56 0.45 2.96
C GLU A 68 9.19 -0.92 2.76
N CYS A 69 9.08 -1.42 1.54
CA CYS A 69 9.38 -2.78 1.18
C CYS A 69 10.33 -2.75 -0.03
N ARG A 70 11.53 -3.35 0.02
CA ARG A 70 12.44 -3.36 -1.15
C ARG A 70 12.16 -4.53 -2.06
N VAL A 71 12.16 -4.29 -3.37
CA VAL A 71 11.84 -5.29 -4.39
C VAL A 71 12.81 -6.48 -4.36
N ARG A 72 14.10 -6.25 -4.03
CA ARG A 72 15.10 -7.32 -3.85
C ARG A 72 14.77 -8.36 -2.78
N PHE A 73 13.89 -8.04 -1.82
CA PHE A 73 13.45 -8.95 -0.77
C PHE A 73 12.08 -9.55 -1.06
N LEU A 74 11.45 -9.15 -2.17
CA LEU A 74 10.23 -9.77 -2.65
C LEU A 74 10.55 -11.20 -3.05
N SER A 75 9.98 -12.14 -2.31
CA SER A 75 10.19 -13.56 -2.52
C SER A 75 9.15 -14.13 -3.47
N PHE A 76 7.92 -13.66 -3.36
CA PHE A 76 6.81 -14.15 -4.18
C PHE A 76 5.76 -13.06 -4.34
N MET A 77 5.06 -13.04 -5.47
CA MET A 77 3.90 -12.18 -5.69
C MET A 77 2.89 -12.88 -6.59
N GLY A 78 1.63 -12.52 -6.47
CA GLY A 78 0.58 -13.10 -7.30
C GLY A 78 -0.77 -12.45 -7.09
N VAL A 79 -1.57 -12.51 -8.16
CA VAL A 79 -3.00 -12.22 -8.11
C VAL A 79 -3.70 -13.48 -7.58
N GLY A 80 -4.65 -13.28 -6.68
CA GLY A 80 -5.46 -14.35 -6.13
C GLY A 80 -6.48 -14.89 -7.14
N ARG A 81 -7.42 -15.69 -6.64
CA ARG A 81 -8.52 -16.23 -7.45
C ARG A 81 -9.46 -15.13 -8.01
N ASP A 82 -9.59 -14.01 -7.28
CA ASP A 82 -10.23 -12.78 -7.75
C ASP A 82 -9.17 -11.83 -8.32
N VAL A 83 -9.44 -11.26 -9.50
CA VAL A 83 -8.53 -10.35 -10.21
C VAL A 83 -8.26 -9.04 -9.46
N ARG A 84 -9.09 -8.70 -8.46
CA ARG A 84 -8.92 -7.55 -7.57
C ARG A 84 -8.00 -7.85 -6.40
N SER A 85 -7.81 -9.13 -6.10
CA SER A 85 -7.01 -9.58 -5.00
C SER A 85 -5.56 -9.75 -5.41
N PHE A 86 -4.66 -9.05 -4.74
CA PHE A 86 -3.23 -9.17 -4.97
C PHE A 86 -2.51 -9.38 -3.66
N ALA A 87 -1.51 -10.26 -3.67
CA ALA A 87 -0.65 -10.47 -2.53
C ALA A 87 0.80 -10.60 -2.93
N PHE A 88 1.67 -10.15 -2.04
CA PHE A 88 3.10 -10.33 -2.18
C PHE A 88 3.72 -10.70 -0.83
N ILE A 89 4.75 -11.55 -0.92
CA ILE A 89 5.50 -12.07 0.22
C ILE A 89 6.90 -11.48 0.13
N MET A 90 7.30 -10.82 1.21
CA MET A 90 8.59 -10.19 1.34
C MET A 90 9.36 -10.78 2.53
N ALA A 91 10.65 -11.00 2.34
CA ALA A 91 11.55 -11.42 3.40
C ALA A 91 11.93 -10.19 4.24
N SER A 92 11.41 -10.11 5.47
CA SER A 92 11.77 -9.02 6.39
C SER A 92 13.07 -9.30 7.13
N ALA A 93 13.36 -10.58 7.40
CA ALA A 93 14.57 -11.06 8.06
C ALA A 93 14.85 -12.51 7.63
N PRO A 94 16.06 -13.05 7.85
CA PRO A 94 16.36 -14.45 7.54
C PRO A 94 15.37 -15.40 8.23
N GLY A 95 14.62 -16.18 7.45
CA GLY A 95 13.59 -17.09 7.95
C GLY A 95 12.25 -16.43 8.36
N THR A 96 12.11 -15.11 8.22
CA THR A 96 10.85 -14.40 8.50
C THR A 96 10.30 -13.74 7.25
N PHE A 97 9.11 -14.19 6.84
CA PHE A 97 8.40 -13.68 5.68
C PHE A 97 7.13 -12.96 6.11
N ARG A 98 6.82 -11.84 5.44
CA ARG A 98 5.61 -11.07 5.65
C ARG A 98 4.78 -11.08 4.37
N CYS A 99 3.54 -11.54 4.49
CA CYS A 99 2.57 -11.49 3.41
C CYS A 99 1.78 -10.18 3.52
N HIS A 100 1.77 -9.40 2.45
CA HIS A 100 0.93 -8.22 2.31
C HIS A 100 -0.15 -8.52 1.29
N MET A 101 -1.40 -8.28 1.69
CA MET A 101 -2.57 -8.47 0.83
C MET A 101 -3.17 -7.10 0.57
N VAL A 102 -3.45 -6.86 -0.71
CA VAL A 102 -3.97 -5.59 -1.22
C VAL A 102 -5.16 -5.92 -2.10
N TRP A 103 -6.21 -5.12 -1.95
CA TRP A 103 -7.38 -5.19 -2.81
C TRP A 103 -7.43 -3.95 -3.70
N CYS A 104 -7.40 -4.16 -5.00
CA CYS A 104 -7.39 -3.10 -6.00
C CYS A 104 -8.72 -3.10 -6.76
N GLU A 105 -9.32 -1.92 -6.96
CA GLU A 105 -10.47 -1.72 -7.83
C GLU A 105 -10.06 -0.84 -9.04
N PRO A 106 -10.39 -1.21 -10.30
CA PRO A 106 -11.27 -2.32 -10.70
C PRO A 106 -10.59 -3.70 -10.75
N ASN A 107 -9.26 -3.77 -10.82
CA ASN A 107 -8.48 -5.01 -10.76
C ASN A 107 -7.03 -4.68 -10.33
N ALA A 108 -6.25 -5.72 -10.01
CA ALA A 108 -4.85 -5.58 -9.61
C ALA A 108 -3.84 -5.68 -10.76
N ALA A 109 -4.29 -5.66 -12.02
CA ALA A 109 -3.42 -5.83 -13.18
C ALA A 109 -2.31 -4.76 -13.19
N GLY A 110 -2.68 -3.49 -13.07
CA GLY A 110 -1.70 -2.40 -13.06
C GLY A 110 -0.68 -2.48 -11.92
N LEU A 111 -1.11 -2.88 -10.72
CA LEU A 111 -0.19 -3.06 -9.60
C LEU A 111 0.75 -4.25 -9.84
N SER A 112 0.22 -5.37 -10.31
CA SER A 112 1.00 -6.58 -10.60
C SER A 112 2.03 -6.36 -11.72
N GLU A 113 1.66 -5.62 -12.77
CA GLU A 113 2.55 -5.26 -13.87
C GLU A 113 3.66 -4.31 -13.41
N ALA A 114 3.32 -3.28 -12.63
CA ALA A 114 4.31 -2.34 -12.10
C ALA A 114 5.35 -3.05 -11.21
N LEU A 115 4.89 -3.94 -10.33
CA LEU A 115 5.75 -4.78 -9.50
C LEU A 115 6.59 -5.75 -10.31
N GLN A 116 5.99 -6.39 -11.33
CA GLN A 116 6.69 -7.29 -12.22
C GLN A 116 7.79 -6.56 -13.00
N ALA A 117 7.50 -5.38 -13.53
CA ALA A 117 8.48 -4.53 -14.19
C ALA A 117 9.62 -4.14 -13.25
N ALA A 118 9.31 -3.77 -12.00
CA ALA A 118 10.31 -3.47 -10.99
C ALA A 118 11.14 -4.70 -10.56
N CYS A 119 10.64 -5.93 -10.71
CA CYS A 119 11.39 -7.15 -10.42
C CYS A 119 12.29 -7.60 -11.59
N MET A 120 12.04 -7.14 -12.81
CA MET A 120 12.75 -7.55 -14.02
C MET A 120 13.93 -6.63 -14.41
N VAL A 121 14.19 -5.56 -13.64
CA VAL A 121 15.32 -4.64 -13.83
C VAL A 121 16.63 -5.14 -13.25
#